data_AF-D8M2L8-F1
#
_entry.id   AF-D8M2L8-F1
#
_cell.length_a   1.000
_cell.length_b   1.000
_cell.length_c   1.000
_cell.angle_alpha   90.00
_cell.angle_beta   90.00
_cell.angle_gamma   90.00
#
_symmetry.space_group_name_H-M   'P 1'
#
loop_
_entity.id
_entity.type
_entity.pdbx_description
1 polymer ?
#
loop_
_entity_poly.entity_id
_entity_poly.type
_entity_poly.pdbx_seq_one_letter_code
_entity_poly.pdbx_strand_id
1 'polypeptide(L)'
;MGSGGGSMSQSGGTGGGVIVIYSGVTRILYEGVVSADGSTASAETSGGGSGGSVFFISDEMDFHGEVHADGGQVGDGREIEGQGGEMGGGGGGGGRIMFQFNASTHTTSQERFDGRYHALGGKQGGQMDGAHNRTHDGADGTVWTSLAPCRPGWGSVFCTECPQGSYKNTTDVSLCVPCENAPEHANYTQRGTA
;
A
#
# COMPACT_ATOMS: atom_id res chain seq x y z
N MET A 1 -7.26 -5.31 10.82
CA MET A 1 -7.69 -5.79 9.49
C MET A 1 -9.06 -6.38 9.67
N GLY A 2 -10.02 -5.98 8.84
CA GLY A 2 -11.41 -6.43 8.94
C GLY A 2 -11.94 -6.73 7.55
N SER A 3 -12.73 -7.79 7.40
CA SER A 3 -13.35 -8.15 6.12
C SER A 3 -14.60 -7.31 5.87
N GLY A 4 -14.97 -7.17 4.60
CA GLY A 4 -16.21 -6.53 4.20
C GLY A 4 -17.43 -7.36 4.61
N GLY A 5 -18.50 -6.70 5.05
CA GLY A 5 -19.80 -7.33 5.28
C GLY A 5 -20.58 -7.54 3.98
N GLY A 6 -21.54 -8.47 3.98
CA GLY A 6 -22.44 -8.74 2.86
C GLY A 6 -23.87 -9.01 3.34
N SER A 7 -24.84 -8.90 2.41
CA SER A 7 -26.28 -9.04 2.72
C SER A 7 -26.77 -10.50 2.62
N MET A 8 -26.03 -11.35 1.91
CA MET A 8 -26.43 -12.74 1.64
C MET A 8 -25.38 -13.74 2.12
N SER A 9 -25.80 -14.98 2.41
CA SER A 9 -24.92 -16.11 2.75
C SER A 9 -24.21 -16.69 1.53
N GLN A 10 -23.50 -15.85 0.79
CA GLN A 10 -22.69 -16.24 -0.37
C GLN A 10 -21.19 -16.12 -0.06
N SER A 11 -20.35 -16.74 -0.88
CA SER A 11 -18.90 -16.80 -0.69
C SER A 11 -18.26 -15.39 -0.78
N GLY A 12 -17.97 -14.82 0.39
CA GLY A 12 -17.15 -13.61 0.53
C GLY A 12 -15.67 -13.88 0.25
N GLY A 13 -14.91 -12.80 0.11
CA GLY A 13 -13.48 -12.89 -0.14
C GLY A 13 -12.73 -13.50 1.05
N THR A 14 -11.82 -14.44 0.79
CA THR A 14 -10.84 -14.90 1.77
C THR A 14 -9.84 -13.79 2.07
N GLY A 15 -9.47 -13.63 3.34
CA GLY A 15 -8.41 -12.71 3.72
C GLY A 15 -7.03 -13.16 3.23
N GLY A 16 -6.10 -12.22 3.17
CA GLY A 16 -4.71 -12.46 2.86
C GLY A 16 -3.98 -13.22 3.97
N GLY A 17 -2.83 -13.80 3.61
CA GLY A 17 -1.96 -14.54 4.51
C GLY A 17 -0.95 -13.67 5.24
N VAL A 18 -0.01 -14.33 5.93
CA VAL A 18 1.16 -13.67 6.52
C VAL A 18 2.41 -14.19 5.84
N ILE A 19 3.22 -13.27 5.32
CA ILE A 19 4.52 -13.54 4.72
C ILE A 19 5.59 -12.89 5.60
N VAL A 20 6.57 -13.68 6.02
CA VAL A 20 7.73 -13.19 6.77
C VAL A 20 8.98 -13.54 5.99
N ILE A 21 9.71 -12.51 5.57
CA ILE A 21 11.01 -12.63 4.90
C ILE A 21 12.06 -12.17 5.90
N TYR A 22 12.84 -13.12 6.39
CA TYR A 22 13.92 -12.91 7.34
C TYR A 22 15.24 -13.32 6.70
N SER A 23 16.16 -12.37 6.53
CA SER A 23 17.46 -12.61 5.90
C SER A 23 18.48 -11.60 6.43
N GLY A 24 19.79 -11.86 6.29
CA GLY A 24 20.79 -10.81 6.48
C GLY A 24 20.74 -9.77 5.34
N VAL A 25 20.49 -10.23 4.12
CA VAL A 25 20.37 -9.39 2.92
C VAL A 25 19.10 -9.77 2.17
N THR A 26 18.21 -8.81 1.94
CA THR A 26 16.97 -8.99 1.19
C THR A 26 17.05 -8.21 -0.12
N ARG A 27 16.87 -8.89 -1.25
CA ARG A 27 16.84 -8.24 -2.57
C ARG A 27 15.53 -8.57 -3.27
N ILE A 28 14.70 -7.56 -3.46
CA ILE A 28 13.53 -7.64 -4.35
C ILE A 28 13.91 -6.91 -5.62
N LEU A 29 14.09 -7.66 -6.69
CA LEU A 29 14.45 -7.12 -8.01
C LEU A 29 13.21 -6.61 -8.74
N TYR A 30 13.39 -5.88 -9.85
CA TYR A 30 12.33 -5.21 -10.61
C TYR A 30 11.10 -6.07 -10.96
N GLU A 31 11.27 -7.36 -11.23
CA GLU A 31 10.18 -8.29 -11.55
C GLU A 31 9.64 -9.04 -10.31
N GLY A 32 10.23 -8.82 -9.14
CA GLY A 32 9.85 -9.49 -7.90
C GLY A 32 8.57 -8.90 -7.34
N VAL A 33 7.57 -9.75 -7.09
CA VAL A 33 6.30 -9.36 -6.48
C VAL A 33 6.07 -10.16 -5.21
N VAL A 34 5.73 -9.48 -4.11
CA VAL A 34 5.30 -10.09 -2.85
C VAL A 34 3.88 -9.62 -2.56
N SER A 35 2.90 -10.51 -2.73
CA SER A 35 1.49 -10.22 -2.47
C SER A 35 0.99 -10.99 -1.26
N ALA A 36 0.26 -10.29 -0.39
CA ALA A 36 -0.57 -10.89 0.64
C ALA A 36 -2.00 -10.33 0.59
N ASP A 37 -2.54 -10.09 -0.59
CA ASP A 37 -3.86 -9.45 -0.71
C ASP A 37 -5.00 -10.33 -0.21
N GLY A 38 -6.08 -9.67 0.21
CA GLY A 38 -7.37 -10.31 0.35
C GLY A 38 -7.99 -10.54 -1.03
N SER A 39 -8.69 -11.66 -1.20
CA SER A 39 -9.39 -11.94 -2.45
C SER A 39 -10.66 -11.10 -2.58
N THR A 40 -10.98 -10.76 -3.82
CA THR A 40 -12.29 -10.22 -4.21
C THR A 40 -13.36 -11.26 -3.90
N ALA A 41 -14.52 -10.81 -3.41
CA ALA A 41 -15.64 -11.72 -3.19
C ALA A 41 -16.09 -12.37 -4.52
N SER A 42 -16.55 -13.61 -4.49
CA SER A 42 -17.09 -14.26 -5.71
C SER A 42 -18.55 -13.89 -6.00
N ALA A 43 -19.18 -13.15 -5.11
CA ALA A 43 -20.60 -12.84 -5.11
C ALA A 43 -20.83 -11.34 -4.98
N GLU A 44 -21.76 -10.81 -5.79
CA GLU A 44 -22.07 -9.38 -5.88
C GLU A 44 -22.45 -8.76 -4.53
N THR A 45 -23.19 -9.51 -3.71
CA THR A 45 -23.67 -9.06 -2.40
C THR A 45 -22.77 -9.42 -1.22
N SER A 46 -21.57 -9.93 -1.50
CA SER A 46 -20.62 -10.37 -0.48
C SER A 46 -19.45 -9.39 -0.34
N GLY A 47 -18.92 -9.28 0.88
CA GLY A 47 -17.79 -8.40 1.14
C GLY A 47 -16.44 -9.02 0.79
N GLY A 48 -15.49 -8.16 0.45
CA GLY A 48 -14.13 -8.55 0.10
C GLY A 48 -13.30 -9.00 1.31
N GLY A 49 -12.28 -9.82 1.05
CA GLY A 49 -11.38 -10.33 2.09
C GLY A 49 -10.44 -9.24 2.60
N SER A 50 -10.05 -9.27 3.88
CA SER A 50 -9.05 -8.32 4.38
C SER A 50 -7.67 -8.58 3.77
N GLY A 51 -6.89 -7.54 3.52
CA GLY A 51 -5.47 -7.67 3.20
C GLY A 51 -4.70 -8.40 4.30
N GLY A 52 -3.59 -9.02 3.90
CA GLY A 52 -2.72 -9.82 4.74
C GLY A 52 -1.59 -9.00 5.36
N SER A 53 -0.48 -9.65 5.68
CA SER A 53 0.68 -8.96 6.23
C SER A 53 1.99 -9.45 5.63
N VAL A 54 2.83 -8.50 5.24
CA VAL A 54 4.18 -8.76 4.72
C VAL A 54 5.21 -8.11 5.64
N PHE A 55 6.11 -8.92 6.19
CA PHE A 55 7.17 -8.47 7.08
C PHE A 55 8.52 -8.75 6.45
N PHE A 56 9.29 -7.70 6.18
CA PHE A 56 10.69 -7.80 5.82
C PHE A 56 11.54 -7.47 7.03
N ILE A 57 12.42 -8.40 7.41
CA ILE A 57 13.35 -8.23 8.52
C ILE A 57 14.74 -8.53 7.96
N SER A 58 15.56 -7.49 7.82
CA SER A 58 16.85 -7.60 7.14
C SER A 58 17.92 -6.70 7.73
N ASP A 59 19.20 -7.04 7.60
CA ASP A 59 20.28 -6.10 7.91
C ASP A 59 20.44 -5.10 6.76
N GLU A 60 20.44 -5.60 5.51
CA GLU A 60 20.48 -4.81 4.28
C GLU A 60 19.31 -5.14 3.35
N MET A 61 18.85 -4.15 2.58
CA MET A 61 17.77 -4.33 1.61
C MET A 61 18.03 -3.56 0.32
N ASP A 62 17.79 -4.22 -0.81
CA ASP A 62 17.62 -3.62 -2.13
C ASP A 62 16.17 -3.89 -2.58
N PHE A 63 15.39 -2.86 -2.85
CA PHE A 63 13.97 -2.94 -3.15
C PHE A 63 13.64 -2.18 -4.44
N HIS A 64 13.47 -2.97 -5.50
CA HIS A 64 13.16 -2.54 -6.87
C HIS A 64 11.84 -3.10 -7.40
N GLY A 65 11.32 -4.16 -6.76
CA GLY A 65 10.08 -4.80 -7.17
C GLY A 65 8.85 -4.20 -6.50
N GLU A 66 7.87 -5.05 -6.24
CA GLU A 66 6.56 -4.65 -5.72
C GLU A 66 6.16 -5.48 -4.50
N VAL A 67 5.61 -4.81 -3.49
CA VAL A 67 4.95 -5.47 -2.37
C VAL A 67 3.56 -4.89 -2.17
N HIS A 68 2.58 -5.76 -2.00
CA HIS A 68 1.23 -5.33 -1.73
C HIS A 68 0.49 -6.26 -0.78
N ALA A 69 -0.39 -5.64 0.01
CA ALA A 69 -1.21 -6.31 0.99
C ALA A 69 -2.57 -5.61 1.02
N ASP A 70 -3.24 -5.59 -0.12
CA ASP A 70 -4.49 -4.87 -0.30
C ASP A 70 -5.70 -5.66 0.20
N GLY A 71 -6.75 -4.94 0.58
CA GLY A 71 -8.05 -5.53 0.82
C GLY A 71 -8.74 -5.91 -0.48
N GLY A 72 -9.40 -7.06 -0.47
CA GLY A 72 -10.23 -7.54 -1.57
C GLY A 72 -11.46 -6.67 -1.78
N GLN A 73 -11.92 -6.60 -3.02
CA GLN A 73 -13.10 -5.82 -3.40
C GLN A 73 -14.38 -6.66 -3.32
N VAL A 74 -15.52 -6.01 -3.54
CA VAL A 74 -16.78 -6.70 -3.79
C VAL A 74 -16.75 -7.32 -5.19
N GLY A 75 -17.19 -8.58 -5.34
CA GLY A 75 -17.27 -9.23 -6.64
C GLY A 75 -18.34 -8.61 -7.52
N ASP A 76 -18.21 -8.67 -8.83
CA ASP A 76 -19.19 -8.09 -9.78
C ASP A 76 -19.99 -9.16 -10.56
N GLY A 77 -19.85 -10.45 -10.21
CA GLY A 77 -20.41 -11.55 -11.01
C GLY A 77 -19.80 -11.67 -12.43
N ARG A 78 -19.04 -10.67 -12.86
CA ARG A 78 -18.14 -10.58 -14.01
C ARG A 78 -16.84 -9.98 -13.48
N GLU A 79 -15.69 -10.62 -13.71
CA GLU A 79 -14.40 -10.12 -13.21
C GLU A 79 -14.00 -8.83 -13.94
N ILE A 80 -14.43 -7.67 -13.45
CA ILE A 80 -13.84 -6.38 -13.84
C ILE A 80 -12.95 -5.92 -12.69
N GLU A 81 -11.62 -6.02 -12.89
CA GLU A 81 -10.62 -5.57 -11.92
C GLU A 81 -10.82 -4.09 -11.57
N GLY A 82 -10.88 -3.77 -10.27
CA GLY A 82 -10.87 -2.39 -9.79
C GLY A 82 -12.23 -1.71 -9.64
N GLN A 83 -13.33 -2.38 -9.97
CA GLN A 83 -14.69 -1.89 -9.74
C GLN A 83 -15.41 -2.82 -8.75
N GLY A 84 -15.83 -2.29 -7.60
CA GLY A 84 -16.68 -3.06 -6.70
C GLY A 84 -18.02 -3.37 -7.38
N GLY A 85 -18.53 -4.59 -7.19
CA GLY A 85 -19.70 -5.05 -7.94
C GLY A 85 -20.97 -4.24 -7.76
N GLU A 86 -21.93 -4.44 -8.66
CA GLU A 86 -23.14 -3.61 -8.77
C GLU A 86 -24.02 -3.56 -7.49
N MET A 87 -23.85 -4.46 -6.51
CA MET A 87 -24.83 -4.64 -5.43
C MET A 87 -24.27 -4.96 -4.02
N GLY A 88 -24.21 -3.98 -3.11
CA GLY A 88 -24.48 -4.22 -1.67
C GLY A 88 -23.42 -4.91 -0.78
N GLY A 89 -22.20 -5.21 -1.25
CA GLY A 89 -21.07 -5.67 -0.42
C GLY A 89 -20.17 -4.54 0.11
N GLY A 90 -19.48 -4.78 1.24
CA GLY A 90 -18.40 -3.90 1.73
C GLY A 90 -17.02 -4.32 1.24
N GLY A 91 -16.09 -3.37 1.14
CA GLY A 91 -14.69 -3.67 0.82
C GLY A 91 -13.93 -4.29 2.00
N GLY A 92 -12.96 -5.16 1.73
CA GLY A 92 -12.05 -5.68 2.76
C GLY A 92 -11.05 -4.60 3.18
N GLY A 93 -10.72 -4.48 4.46
CA GLY A 93 -9.70 -3.55 4.93
C GLY A 93 -8.30 -3.94 4.46
N GLY A 94 -7.45 -2.95 4.20
CA GLY A 94 -6.07 -3.13 3.79
C GLY A 94 -5.20 -3.83 4.83
N GLY A 95 -4.08 -4.33 4.35
CA GLY A 95 -3.14 -5.16 5.08
C GLY A 95 -2.08 -4.37 5.83
N ARG A 96 -0.99 -5.05 6.17
CA ARG A 96 0.16 -4.43 6.84
C ARG A 96 1.45 -4.79 6.13
N ILE A 97 2.27 -3.79 5.83
CA ILE A 97 3.61 -3.99 5.30
C ILE A 97 4.60 -3.41 6.30
N MET A 98 5.62 -4.19 6.65
CA MET A 98 6.65 -3.79 7.61
C MET A 98 8.03 -3.96 7.00
N PHE A 99 8.83 -2.90 7.04
CA PHE A 99 10.25 -2.93 6.70
C PHE A 99 11.08 -2.71 7.97
N GLN A 100 11.74 -3.76 8.47
CA GLN A 100 12.60 -3.69 9.64
C GLN A 100 14.06 -3.92 9.25
N PHE A 101 14.87 -2.91 9.54
CA PHE A 101 16.32 -2.95 9.44
C PHE A 101 16.92 -3.28 10.80
N ASN A 102 17.66 -4.38 10.89
CA ASN A 102 18.33 -4.81 12.12
C ASN A 102 19.66 -4.07 12.33
N ALA A 103 20.33 -3.65 11.26
CA ALA A 103 21.59 -2.92 11.33
C ALA A 103 21.38 -1.44 11.71
N SER A 104 22.29 -0.92 12.55
CA SER A 104 22.29 0.47 12.99
C SER A 104 22.65 1.45 11.86
N THR A 105 23.33 0.96 10.83
CA THR A 105 23.77 1.68 9.64
C THR A 105 23.11 1.07 8.41
N HIS A 106 22.33 1.85 7.70
CA HIS A 106 21.63 1.44 6.48
C HIS A 106 21.84 2.51 5.41
N THR A 107 22.08 2.10 4.18
CA THR A 107 22.28 3.04 3.06
C THR A 107 20.93 3.44 2.49
N THR A 108 20.44 4.62 2.82
CA THR A 108 19.21 5.21 2.27
C THR A 108 19.44 5.86 0.90
N SER A 109 19.85 5.08 -0.10
CA SER A 109 20.04 5.58 -1.47
C SER A 109 18.81 5.32 -2.32
N GLN A 110 18.43 6.29 -3.17
CA GLN A 110 17.43 6.07 -4.22
C GLN A 110 17.84 4.95 -5.19
N GLU A 111 19.13 4.68 -5.34
CA GLU A 111 19.64 3.58 -6.19
C GLU A 111 19.32 2.19 -5.66
N ARG A 112 18.92 2.06 -4.39
CA ARG A 112 18.52 0.78 -3.78
C ARG A 112 17.01 0.70 -3.54
N PHE A 113 16.29 1.81 -3.67
CA PHE A 113 14.91 1.95 -3.23
C PHE A 113 14.10 2.74 -4.25
N ASP A 114 13.64 2.06 -5.30
CA ASP A 114 12.74 2.60 -6.33
C ASP A 114 11.50 1.71 -6.57
N GLY A 115 11.38 0.61 -5.82
CA GLY A 115 10.22 -0.29 -5.87
C GLY A 115 8.92 0.33 -5.35
N ARG A 116 7.82 -0.40 -5.54
CA ARG A 116 6.46 0.04 -5.20
C ARG A 116 5.88 -0.72 -4.03
N TYR A 117 5.20 -0.03 -3.12
CA TYR A 117 4.52 -0.67 -2.00
C TYR A 117 3.15 -0.05 -1.75
N HIS A 118 2.16 -0.88 -1.43
CA HIS A 118 0.83 -0.38 -1.09
C HIS A 118 0.04 -1.38 -0.23
N ALA A 119 -0.83 -0.85 0.63
CA ALA A 119 -1.72 -1.62 1.49
C ALA A 119 -3.06 -0.86 1.54
N LEU A 120 -3.83 -0.95 0.48
CA LEU A 120 -5.05 -0.19 0.26
C LEU A 120 -6.28 -0.93 0.79
N GLY A 121 -7.30 -0.19 1.16
CA GLY A 121 -8.62 -0.76 1.39
C GLY A 121 -9.27 -1.22 0.09
N GLY A 122 -9.99 -2.33 0.15
CA GLY A 122 -10.83 -2.84 -0.92
C GLY A 122 -12.05 -1.94 -1.16
N LYS A 123 -12.55 -1.96 -2.39
CA LYS A 123 -13.68 -1.12 -2.81
C LYS A 123 -15.02 -1.76 -2.50
N GLN A 124 -15.95 -0.94 -2.04
CA GLN A 124 -17.35 -1.32 -1.86
C GLN A 124 -18.08 -1.51 -3.19
N GLY A 125 -19.21 -2.23 -3.15
CA GLY A 125 -20.11 -2.34 -4.28
C GLY A 125 -21.07 -1.15 -4.41
N GLY A 126 -21.79 -1.13 -5.52
CA GLY A 126 -22.83 -0.15 -5.86
C GLY A 126 -23.88 0.01 -4.76
N GLN A 127 -24.31 1.25 -4.58
CA GLN A 127 -25.30 1.62 -3.58
C GLN A 127 -26.69 1.23 -4.07
N MET A 128 -27.39 0.36 -3.33
CA MET A 128 -28.80 0.11 -3.60
C MET A 128 -29.65 1.30 -3.13
N ASP A 129 -30.54 1.78 -4.00
CA ASP A 129 -31.53 2.81 -3.67
C ASP A 129 -32.50 2.28 -2.61
N GLY A 130 -32.27 2.62 -1.33
CA GLY A 130 -33.11 2.15 -0.23
C GLY A 130 -32.47 2.22 1.16
N ALA A 131 -32.23 3.44 1.64
CA ALA A 131 -32.17 3.92 3.03
C ALA A 131 -31.59 3.11 4.24
N HIS A 132 -31.15 1.84 4.18
CA HIS A 132 -30.79 1.12 5.42
C HIS A 132 -29.52 0.26 5.43
N ASN A 133 -28.66 0.27 4.42
CA ASN A 133 -27.29 -0.23 4.59
C ASN A 133 -26.34 0.45 3.60
N ARG A 134 -25.57 1.44 4.08
CA ARG A 134 -24.49 2.02 3.28
C ARG A 134 -23.36 1.00 3.25
N THR A 135 -22.99 0.57 2.05
CA THR A 135 -21.74 -0.14 1.85
C THR A 135 -20.60 0.83 2.07
N HIS A 136 -19.47 0.31 2.54
CA HIS A 136 -18.30 1.10 2.91
C HIS A 136 -17.06 0.48 2.30
N ASP A 137 -16.19 1.32 1.74
CA ASP A 137 -14.82 0.96 1.40
C ASP A 137 -14.12 0.39 2.64
N GLY A 138 -13.25 -0.57 2.39
CA GLY A 138 -12.35 -1.06 3.42
C GLY A 138 -11.45 0.08 3.90
N ALA A 139 -11.12 0.08 5.19
CA ALA A 139 -10.12 1.00 5.71
C ALA A 139 -8.75 0.71 5.06
N ASP A 140 -7.97 1.75 4.78
CA ASP A 140 -6.60 1.58 4.31
C ASP A 140 -5.74 0.82 5.32
N GLY A 141 -4.79 0.07 4.78
CA GLY A 141 -3.78 -0.65 5.52
C GLY A 141 -2.70 0.26 6.08
N THR A 142 -1.65 -0.35 6.59
CA THR A 142 -0.54 0.39 7.21
C THR A 142 0.78 -0.08 6.65
N VAL A 143 1.62 0.87 6.24
CA VAL A 143 3.01 0.61 5.92
C VAL A 143 3.89 1.23 7.00
N TRP A 144 4.73 0.42 7.62
CA TRP A 144 5.61 0.83 8.70
C TRP A 144 7.06 0.49 8.36
N THR A 145 7.98 1.30 8.90
CA THR A 145 9.42 1.12 8.73
C THR A 145 10.16 1.43 10.02
N SER A 146 11.23 0.71 10.31
CA SER A 146 12.12 1.00 11.45
C SER A 146 12.98 2.25 11.25
N LEU A 147 12.96 2.83 10.03
CA LEU A 147 13.69 4.06 9.71
C LEU A 147 12.91 5.33 10.08
N ALA A 148 11.62 5.20 10.37
CA ALA A 148 10.76 6.31 10.71
C ALA A 148 11.10 6.90 12.09
N PRO A 149 10.92 8.22 12.31
CA PRO A 149 10.51 9.22 11.31
C PRO A 149 11.68 9.69 10.43
N CYS A 150 11.41 9.99 9.16
CA CYS A 150 12.40 10.62 8.29
C CYS A 150 12.52 12.11 8.61
N ARG A 151 13.74 12.66 8.55
CA ARG A 151 13.97 14.10 8.68
C ARG A 151 13.43 14.88 7.46
N PRO A 152 13.24 16.20 7.55
CA PRO A 152 12.93 17.05 6.39
C PRO A 152 13.96 16.86 5.25
N GLY A 153 13.47 16.92 4.01
CA GLY A 153 14.23 16.59 2.79
C GLY A 153 14.33 15.09 2.47
N TRP A 154 13.73 14.22 3.30
CA TRP A 154 13.74 12.78 3.14
C TRP A 154 12.32 12.22 3.24
N GLY A 155 11.92 11.35 2.30
CA GLY A 155 10.58 10.78 2.21
C GLY A 155 10.59 9.28 1.93
N SER A 156 9.39 8.72 1.79
CA SER A 156 9.14 7.26 1.67
C SER A 156 9.42 6.45 2.94
N VAL A 157 9.03 5.18 2.94
CA VAL A 157 9.29 4.22 4.02
C VAL A 157 10.76 3.79 4.09
N PHE A 158 11.56 4.15 3.10
CA PHE A 158 13.00 3.92 3.11
C PHE A 158 13.81 5.16 3.51
N CYS A 159 13.13 6.25 3.88
CA CYS A 159 13.73 7.54 4.17
C CYS A 159 14.82 7.86 3.14
N THR A 160 14.41 8.00 1.87
CA THR A 160 15.27 8.36 0.74
C THR A 160 15.25 9.88 0.54
N GLU A 161 16.35 10.45 0.08
CA GLU A 161 16.43 11.89 -0.19
C GLU A 161 15.38 12.30 -1.23
N CYS A 162 14.81 13.50 -1.11
CA CYS A 162 13.87 14.00 -2.10
C CYS A 162 14.58 14.21 -3.45
N PRO A 163 14.01 13.68 -4.56
CA PRO A 163 14.57 13.94 -5.88
C PRO A 163 14.52 15.43 -6.24
N GLN A 164 15.35 15.81 -7.19
CA GLN A 164 15.41 17.16 -7.76
C GLN A 164 14.03 17.60 -8.25
N GLY A 165 13.60 18.80 -7.85
CA GLY A 165 12.25 19.30 -8.12
C GLY A 165 11.17 18.83 -7.14
N SER A 166 11.54 18.23 -6.02
CA SER A 166 10.63 17.91 -4.92
C SER A 166 11.21 18.31 -3.56
N TYR A 167 10.33 18.49 -2.56
CA TYR A 167 10.69 18.85 -1.20
C TYR A 167 9.79 18.17 -0.16
N LYS A 168 10.22 18.21 1.11
CA LYS A 168 9.45 17.74 2.26
C LYS A 168 9.89 18.43 3.54
N ASN A 169 8.96 19.08 4.24
CA ASN A 169 9.25 19.88 5.43
C ASN A 169 8.79 19.24 6.75
N THR A 170 8.25 18.03 6.70
CA THR A 170 7.71 17.32 7.88
C THR A 170 8.60 16.14 8.29
N THR A 171 8.50 15.77 9.57
CA THR A 171 9.18 14.62 10.17
C THR A 171 8.27 13.40 10.19
N ASP A 172 8.04 12.80 9.04
CA ASP A 172 7.22 11.59 8.84
C ASP A 172 7.75 10.76 7.66
N VAL A 173 7.03 9.72 7.22
CA VAL A 173 7.40 8.88 6.06
C VAL A 173 6.63 9.22 4.78
N SER A 174 5.95 10.37 4.75
CA SER A 174 5.22 10.81 3.56
C SER A 174 6.17 11.00 2.37
N LEU A 175 5.60 10.92 1.17
CA LEU A 175 6.34 11.11 -0.07
C LEU A 175 6.74 12.59 -0.24
N CYS A 176 7.83 12.82 -0.98
CA CYS A 176 8.23 14.17 -1.34
C CYS A 176 7.20 14.79 -2.29
N VAL A 177 6.90 16.07 -2.07
CA VAL A 177 5.91 16.83 -2.85
C VAL A 177 6.65 17.55 -3.97
N PRO A 178 6.12 17.56 -5.21
CA PRO A 178 6.72 18.33 -6.28
C PRO A 178 6.75 19.83 -5.92
N CYS A 179 7.82 20.51 -6.30
CA CYS A 179 7.89 21.96 -6.16
C CYS A 179 6.85 22.61 -7.08
N GLU A 180 6.08 23.55 -6.55
CA GLU A 180 5.14 24.35 -7.35
C GLU A 180 5.82 25.65 -7.83
N ASN A 181 5.29 26.25 -8.90
CA ASN A 181 5.68 27.58 -9.41
C ASN A 181 7.04 27.68 -10.13
N ALA A 182 7.50 26.64 -10.83
CA ALA A 182 8.57 26.82 -11.83
C ALA A 182 8.08 27.70 -12.99
N PRO A 183 8.83 28.75 -13.39
CA PRO A 183 8.63 29.41 -14.67
C PRO A 183 8.71 28.41 -15.84
N GLU A 184 8.05 28.74 -16.96
CA GLU A 184 8.20 27.97 -18.20
C GLU A 184 9.70 27.91 -18.57
N HIS A 185 10.22 26.69 -18.79
CA HIS A 185 11.65 26.38 -19.01
C HIS A 185 12.59 26.48 -17.81
N ALA A 186 12.10 26.61 -16.57
CA ALA A 186 12.95 26.48 -15.40
C ALA A 186 13.32 25.01 -15.13
N ASN A 187 14.59 24.78 -14.80
CA ASN A 187 15.06 23.49 -14.32
C ASN A 187 15.41 23.62 -12.84
N TYR A 188 14.82 22.80 -11.99
CA TYR A 188 15.26 22.70 -10.60
C TYR A 188 16.66 22.10 -10.62
N THR A 189 17.66 22.71 -9.98
CA THR A 189 19.06 22.21 -9.99
C THR A 189 19.51 21.66 -8.64
N GLN A 190 18.69 21.83 -7.60
CA GLN A 190 19.00 21.46 -6.23
C GLN A 190 18.06 20.37 -5.73
N ARG A 191 18.57 19.53 -4.82
CA ARG A 191 17.76 18.58 -4.04
C ARG A 191 17.11 19.32 -2.88
N GLY A 192 15.90 18.93 -2.50
CA GLY A 192 15.15 19.58 -1.44
C GLY A 192 15.84 19.42 -0.08
N THR A 193 16.54 20.46 0.38
CA THR A 193 17.07 20.56 1.74
C THR A 193 16.18 21.48 2.55
N ALA A 194 15.97 21.16 3.83
CA ALA A 194 15.36 22.07 4.79
C ALA A 194 16.29 23.22 5.18
#